data_AF-X0UM27-F1
#
_entry.id   AF-X0UM27-F1
#
_cell.length_a   1.000
_cell.length_b   1.000
_cell.length_c   1.000
_cell.angle_alpha   90.00
_cell.angle_beta   90.00
_cell.angle_gamma   90.00
#
_symmetry.space_group_name_H-M   'P 1'
#
loop_
_entity.id
_entity.type
_entity.pdbx_description
1 polymer ?
#
loop_
_entity_poly.entity_id
_entity_poly.type
_entity_poly.pdbx_seq_one_letter_code
_entity_poly.pdbx_strand_id
1 'polypeptide(L)'
;MSVKVDPKTIPRSYRDYLKKMVEMGEFFEIDDEVDWNLEIGAICIRASETGAPSPIFNKVKDSPEGFRTAEVGYQKSGTPGREWAKVAVQLGMPPESGIMEMQHAYNDVM
;
A
#
# COMPACT_ATOMS: atom_id res chain seq x y z
N MET A 1 2.90 10.53 23.97
CA MET A 1 1.52 10.90 23.58
C MET A 1 1.01 9.79 22.70
N SER A 2 -0.15 9.16 22.97
CA SER A 2 -0.64 8.12 22.07
C SER A 2 -1.14 8.77 20.78
N VAL A 3 -0.65 8.28 19.64
CA VAL A 3 -1.19 8.63 18.33
C VAL A 3 -2.59 8.04 18.24
N LYS A 4 -3.58 8.87 17.91
CA LYS A 4 -4.98 8.44 17.77
C LYS A 4 -5.35 8.26 16.31
N VAL A 5 -6.28 7.35 16.05
CA VAL A 5 -6.95 7.23 14.75
C VAL A 5 -7.75 8.50 14.46
N ASP A 6 -7.56 9.09 13.27
CA ASP A 6 -8.45 10.12 12.72
C ASP A 6 -9.29 9.53 11.57
N PRO A 7 -10.56 9.17 11.82
CA PRO A 7 -11.44 8.61 10.81
C PRO A 7 -11.63 9.48 9.57
N LYS A 8 -11.40 10.81 9.68
CA LYS A 8 -11.54 11.73 8.54
C LYS A 8 -10.40 11.60 7.54
N THR A 9 -9.26 11.02 7.94
CA THR A 9 -8.07 10.85 7.11
C THR A 9 -7.99 9.49 6.42
N ILE A 10 -8.86 8.56 6.82
CA ILE A 10 -8.97 7.22 6.21
C ILE A 10 -9.44 7.37 4.75
N PRO A 11 -8.73 6.77 3.79
CA PRO A 11 -9.19 6.77 2.40
C PRO A 11 -10.60 6.17 2.27
N ARG A 12 -11.48 6.87 1.56
CA ARG A 12 -12.89 6.48 1.44
C ARG A 12 -13.11 5.26 0.54
N SER A 13 -12.13 4.95 -0.30
CA SER A 13 -12.14 3.80 -1.19
C SER A 13 -10.72 3.27 -1.39
N TYR A 14 -10.61 2.03 -1.86
CA TYR A 14 -9.33 1.47 -2.27
C TYR A 14 -8.67 2.27 -3.40
N ARG A 15 -9.46 2.89 -4.29
CA ARG A 15 -8.94 3.78 -5.34
C ARG A 15 -8.30 5.04 -4.76
N ASP A 16 -8.93 5.66 -3.76
CA ASP A 16 -8.37 6.81 -3.06
C ASP A 16 -7.09 6.45 -2.30
N TYR A 17 -7.07 5.25 -1.71
CA TYR A 17 -5.87 4.72 -1.05
C TYR A 17 -4.72 4.58 -2.04
N LEU A 18 -4.92 3.89 -3.17
CA LEU A 18 -3.88 3.70 -4.18
C LEU A 18 -3.37 5.04 -4.72
N LYS A 19 -4.26 5.99 -4.99
CA LYS A 19 -3.87 7.35 -5.43
C LYS A 19 -2.96 8.02 -4.40
N LYS A 20 -3.35 8.00 -3.13
CA LYS A 20 -2.56 8.57 -2.03
C LYS A 20 -1.21 7.86 -1.88
N MET A 21 -1.17 6.54 -2.05
CA MET A 21 0.08 5.78 -1.98
C MET A 21 1.04 6.12 -3.13
N VAL A 22 0.53 6.33 -4.34
CA VAL A 22 1.34 6.81 -5.48
C VAL A 22 1.89 8.21 -5.19
N GLU A 23 1.05 9.12 -4.68
CA GLU A 23 1.49 10.48 -4.27
C GLU A 23 2.57 10.44 -3.17
N MET A 24 2.53 9.44 -2.29
CA MET A 24 3.50 9.24 -1.21
C MET A 24 4.77 8.48 -1.65
N GLY A 25 4.83 7.97 -2.89
CA GLY A 25 5.93 7.13 -3.37
C GLY A 25 5.93 5.71 -2.79
N GLU A 26 4.84 5.28 -2.16
CA GLU A 26 4.70 3.94 -1.58
C GLU A 26 4.22 2.91 -2.60
N PHE A 27 3.61 3.37 -3.68
CA PHE A 27 3.22 2.58 -4.84
C PHE A 27 3.73 3.20 -6.14
N PHE A 28 3.91 2.36 -7.16
CA PHE A 28 4.36 2.77 -8.49
C PHE A 28 3.51 2.11 -9.58
N GLU A 29 3.13 2.88 -10.61
CA GLU A 29 2.31 2.39 -11.72
C GLU A 29 3.18 1.83 -12.85
N ILE A 30 2.86 0.62 -13.30
CA ILE A 30 3.50 -0.09 -14.41
C ILE A 30 2.53 -0.14 -15.58
N ASP A 31 2.89 0.53 -16.68
CA ASP A 31 2.09 0.65 -17.90
C ASP A 31 2.41 -0.41 -18.96
N ASP A 32 3.48 -1.17 -18.76
CA ASP A 32 3.82 -2.32 -19.58
C ASP A 32 2.80 -3.45 -19.38
N GLU A 33 2.55 -4.23 -20.44
CA GLU A 33 1.75 -5.45 -20.31
C GLU A 33 2.53 -6.50 -19.52
N VAL A 34 1.88 -7.05 -18.48
CA VAL A 34 2.44 -8.11 -17.64
C VAL A 34 1.60 -9.38 -17.74
N ASP A 35 2.25 -10.53 -17.61
CA ASP A 35 1.60 -11.82 -17.50
C ASP A 35 1.09 -12.05 -16.07
N TRP A 36 -0.18 -12.41 -15.95
CA TRP A 36 -0.75 -12.79 -14.65
C TRP A 36 -0.12 -14.08 -14.11
N ASN A 37 0.40 -14.93 -15.01
CA ASN A 37 1.01 -16.19 -14.64
C ASN A 37 2.46 -15.97 -14.21
N LEU A 38 2.67 -15.93 -12.89
CA LEU A 38 3.95 -15.80 -12.19
C LEU A 38 4.66 -14.45 -12.31
N GLU A 39 4.56 -13.72 -13.42
CA GLU A 39 5.29 -12.44 -13.57
C GLU A 39 4.81 -11.39 -12.56
N ILE A 40 3.50 -11.16 -12.43
CA ILE A 40 2.95 -10.27 -11.38
C ILE A 40 3.47 -10.65 -9.99
N GLY A 41 3.42 -11.94 -9.65
CA GLY A 41 3.88 -12.44 -8.36
C GLY A 41 5.38 -12.22 -8.15
N ALA A 42 6.19 -12.47 -9.18
CA ALA A 42 7.64 -12.28 -9.14
C ALA A 42 8.02 -10.81 -8.92
N ILE A 43 7.33 -9.88 -9.60
CA ILE A 43 7.51 -8.44 -9.42
C ILE A 43 7.12 -8.02 -8.00
N CYS A 44 5.97 -8.46 -7.49
CA CYS A 44 5.52 -8.17 -6.12
C CYS A 44 6.53 -8.65 -5.07
N ILE A 45 7.01 -9.89 -5.20
CA ILE A 45 8.01 -10.45 -4.26
C ILE A 45 9.32 -9.67 -4.33
N ARG A 46 9.80 -9.32 -5.53
CA ARG A 46 11.01 -8.51 -5.67
C ARG A 46 10.88 -7.14 -5.02
N ALA A 47 9.72 -6.49 -5.15
CA ALA A 47 9.45 -5.23 -4.48
C ALA A 47 9.50 -5.38 -2.95
N SER A 48 8.85 -6.42 -2.41
CA SER A 48 8.91 -6.80 -0.99
C SER A 48 10.34 -6.95 -0.48
N GLU A 49 11.17 -7.75 -1.17
CA GLU A 49 12.52 -8.09 -0.73
C GLU A 49 13.47 -6.88 -0.72
N THR A 50 13.22 -5.91 -1.60
CA THR A 50 14.09 -4.75 -1.80
C THR A 50 13.59 -3.49 -1.12
N GLY A 51 12.36 -3.50 -0.57
CA GLY A 51 11.71 -2.29 -0.06
C GLY A 51 11.32 -1.30 -1.16
N ALA A 52 11.20 -1.75 -2.41
CA ALA A 52 10.73 -0.90 -3.49
C ALA A 52 9.23 -0.55 -3.31
N PRO A 53 8.73 0.52 -3.96
CA PRO A 53 7.30 0.81 -3.98
C PRO A 53 6.48 -0.38 -4.49
N SER A 54 5.30 -0.61 -3.90
CA SER A 54 4.41 -1.68 -4.33
C SER A 54 3.87 -1.41 -5.74
N PRO A 55 3.79 -2.43 -6.62
CA PRO A 55 3.36 -2.21 -8.00
C PRO A 55 1.83 -2.09 -8.15
N ILE A 56 1.42 -1.25 -9.09
CA ILE A 56 0.09 -1.25 -9.70
C ILE A 56 0.26 -1.57 -11.19
N PHE A 57 -0.36 -2.64 -11.66
CA PHE A 57 -0.28 -3.09 -13.04
C PHE A 57 -1.48 -2.56 -13.83
N ASN A 58 -1.20 -1.73 -14.84
CA ASN A 58 -2.23 -1.07 -15.62
C ASN A 58 -2.72 -1.89 -16.82
N LYS A 59 -1.92 -2.89 -17.24
CA LYS A 59 -2.24 -3.81 -18.34
C LYS A 59 -1.87 -5.23 -17.95
N VAL A 60 -2.88 -6.09 -17.85
CA VAL A 60 -2.67 -7.52 -17.57
C VAL A 60 -3.06 -8.30 -18.81
N LYS A 61 -2.15 -9.16 -19.27
CA LYS A 61 -2.34 -10.01 -20.44
C LYS A 61 -3.65 -10.80 -20.35
N ASP A 62 -4.33 -10.93 -21.50
CA ASP A 62 -5.61 -11.65 -21.65
C ASP A 62 -6.75 -11.15 -20.74
N SER A 63 -6.64 -9.94 -20.17
CA SER A 63 -7.67 -9.34 -19.32
C SER A 63 -8.52 -8.30 -20.07
N PRO A 64 -9.77 -8.03 -19.62
CA PRO A 64 -10.60 -6.99 -20.23
C PRO A 64 -9.95 -5.60 -20.22
N GLU A 65 -10.26 -4.78 -21.22
CA GLU A 65 -9.77 -3.40 -21.28
C GLU A 65 -10.14 -2.61 -20.01
N GLY A 66 -9.14 -1.93 -19.44
CA GLY A 66 -9.28 -1.18 -18.19
C GLY A 66 -9.21 -2.01 -16.90
N PHE A 67 -9.07 -3.34 -16.99
CA PHE A 67 -8.74 -4.16 -15.83
C PHE A 67 -7.33 -3.85 -15.35
N ARG A 68 -7.20 -3.68 -14.02
CA ARG A 68 -5.94 -3.36 -13.34
C ARG A 68 -5.81 -4.23 -12.11
N THR A 69 -4.58 -4.52 -11.72
CA THR A 69 -4.28 -5.22 -10.47
C THR A 69 -3.30 -4.40 -9.65
N ALA A 70 -3.41 -4.48 -8.34
CA ALA A 70 -2.48 -3.85 -7.42
C ALA A 70 -2.26 -4.82 -6.27
N GLU A 71 -1.06 -4.78 -5.71
CA GLU A 71 -0.82 -5.44 -4.45
C GLU A 71 -1.64 -4.79 -3.31
N VAL A 72 -2.09 -5.57 -2.33
CA VAL A 72 -2.91 -5.09 -1.19
C VAL A 72 -2.15 -4.09 -0.28
N GLY A 73 -0.82 -4.04 -0.36
CA GLY A 73 -0.03 -2.98 0.27
C GLY A 73 0.43 -3.24 1.72
N TYR A 74 0.41 -4.48 2.21
CA TYR A 74 0.89 -4.80 3.57
C TYR A 74 2.41 -4.99 3.68
N GLN A 75 3.16 -4.80 2.60
CA GLN A 75 4.62 -4.83 2.63
C GLN A 75 5.17 -3.68 3.47
N LYS A 76 6.39 -3.84 4.00
CA LYS A 76 7.10 -2.71 4.60
C LYS A 76 7.47 -1.66 3.55
N SER A 77 7.44 -0.39 3.94
CA SER A 77 8.04 0.67 3.13
C SER A 77 9.57 0.55 3.17
N GLY A 78 10.24 0.86 2.07
CA GLY A 78 11.69 1.11 2.05
C GLY A 78 12.08 2.50 2.57
N THR A 79 11.12 3.37 2.88
CA THR A 79 11.37 4.71 3.40
C THR A 79 11.73 4.64 4.90
N PRO A 80 12.93 5.12 5.30
CA PRO A 80 13.34 5.10 6.71
C PRO A 80 12.37 5.84 7.64
N GLY A 81 11.99 5.21 8.76
CA GLY A 81 11.08 5.78 9.74
C GLY A 81 9.60 5.76 9.33
N ARG A 82 9.27 5.08 8.23
CA ARG A 82 7.91 4.94 7.67
C ARG A 82 7.62 3.48 7.32
N GLU A 83 8.26 2.53 8.00
CA GLU A 83 8.25 1.10 7.67
C GLU A 83 6.83 0.53 7.54
N TRP A 84 5.85 1.10 8.26
CA TRP A 84 4.46 0.68 8.27
C TRP A 84 3.48 1.70 7.67
N ALA A 85 3.97 2.67 6.90
CA ALA A 85 3.17 3.78 6.36
C ALA A 85 1.90 3.33 5.63
N LYS A 86 2.02 2.26 4.82
CA LYS A 86 0.90 1.71 4.05
C LYS A 86 -0.26 1.24 4.95
N VAL A 87 0.06 0.66 6.11
CA VAL A 87 -0.94 0.21 7.11
C VAL A 87 -1.44 1.40 7.94
N ALA A 88 -0.53 2.25 8.41
CA ALA A 88 -0.87 3.42 9.21
C ALA A 88 -1.88 4.32 8.50
N VAL A 89 -1.70 4.57 7.20
CA VAL A 89 -2.64 5.38 6.41
C VAL A 89 -4.01 4.72 6.25
N GLN A 90 -4.08 3.39 6.11
CA GLN A 90 -5.37 2.68 6.08
C GLN A 90 -6.13 2.82 7.40
N LEU A 91 -5.40 2.93 8.52
CA LEU A 91 -5.96 3.13 9.86
C LEU A 91 -6.23 4.60 10.19
N GLY A 92 -5.96 5.55 9.28
CA GLY A 92 -6.14 6.97 9.55
C GLY A 92 -5.13 7.52 10.56
N MET A 93 -3.92 6.97 10.55
CA MET A 93 -2.80 7.35 11.40
C MET A 93 -1.69 8.01 10.55
N PRO A 94 -0.81 8.82 11.17
CA PRO A 94 0.41 9.32 10.52
C PRO A 94 1.24 8.18 9.90
N PRO A 95 1.85 8.37 8.73
CA PRO A 95 2.62 7.33 8.06
C PRO A 95 3.90 6.92 8.81
N GLU A 96 4.35 7.72 9.77
CA GLU A 96 5.47 7.41 10.68
C GLU A 96 5.05 6.51 11.85
N SER A 97 3.75 6.19 11.98
CA SER A 97 3.26 5.39 13.10
C SER A 97 3.83 3.98 13.10
N GLY A 98 4.38 3.60 14.26
CA GLY A 98 4.94 2.27 14.49
C GLY A 98 3.85 1.22 14.75
N ILE A 99 4.20 -0.05 14.56
CA ILE A 99 3.25 -1.16 14.74
C ILE A 99 2.65 -1.24 16.14
N MET A 100 3.42 -0.91 17.19
CA MET A 100 2.92 -0.91 18.56
C MET A 100 1.93 0.24 18.82
N GLU A 101 2.13 1.41 18.18
CA GLU A 101 1.20 2.53 18.29
C GLU A 101 -0.12 2.20 17.60
N MET A 102 -0.06 1.56 16.43
CA MET A 102 -1.25 1.06 15.73
C MET A 102 -2.00 0.01 16.56
N GLN A 103 -1.28 -0.92 17.20
CA GLN A 103 -1.89 -1.94 18.06
C GLN A 103 -2.56 -1.32 19.29
N HIS A 104 -1.92 -0.34 19.95
CA HIS A 104 -2.54 0.37 21.06
C HIS A 104 -3.80 1.12 20.62
N ALA A 105 -3.75 1.83 19.49
CA ALA A 105 -4.90 2.55 18.97
C ALA A 105 -6.08 1.62 18.61
N TYR A 106 -5.80 0.41 18.10
CA TYR A 106 -6.82 -0.62 17.87
C TYR A 106 -7.49 -1.09 19.16
N ASN A 107 -6.71 -1.33 20.22
CA ASN A 107 -7.24 -1.76 21.51
C ASN A 107 -8.09 -0.68 22.22
N ASP A 108 -7.84 0.60 21.95
CA ASP A 108 -8.60 1.70 22.55
C ASP A 108 -10.02 1.86 21.96
N VAL A 109 -10.28 1.28 20.79
CA VAL A 109 -11.56 1.44 20.06
C VAL A 109 -12.38 0.15 19.94
N MET A 110 -11.84 -0.98 20.41
CA MET A 110 -12.50 -2.30 20.46
C MET A 110 -12.91 -2.66 21.88
#